data_AF-A0A3D9CUR8-F1
#
_entry.id   AF-A0A3D9CUR8-F1
#
_cell.length_a   1.000
_cell.length_b   1.000
_cell.length_c   1.000
_cell.angle_alpha   90.00
_cell.angle_beta   90.00
_cell.angle_gamma   90.00
#
_symmetry.space_group_name_H-M   'P 1'
#
loop_
_entity.id
_entity.type
_entity.pdbx_description
1 polymer ?
#
loop_
_entity_poly.entity_id
_entity_poly.type
_entity_poly.pdbx_seq_one_letter_code
_entity_poly.pdbx_strand_id
1 'polypeptide(L)'
;MKKSKIFFWVATVILILWEGIMPAATLVFAPEYVNAGTKALGYPDYFAYSLIICKILGVTAISVNKVPDKLKEWAYAGLAFNLIFALISHACVDQKPEYMLMPLVFLGILMISYRFRKWNSRKVSFTEADPYSEVSVI
;
A
#
# COMPACT_ATOMS: atom_id res chain seq x y z
N MET A 1 -22.90 6.99 -4.72
CA MET A 1 -22.50 5.85 -3.86
C MET A 1 -21.71 4.77 -4.61
N LYS A 2 -22.21 4.20 -5.71
CA LYS A 2 -21.49 3.13 -6.46
C LYS A 2 -20.18 3.60 -7.12
N LYS A 3 -20.16 4.80 -7.71
CA LYS A 3 -18.97 5.36 -8.40
C LYS A 3 -17.74 5.46 -7.49
N SER A 4 -17.91 5.99 -6.28
CA SER A 4 -16.80 6.13 -5.30
C SER A 4 -16.21 4.79 -4.85
N LYS A 5 -17.02 3.74 -4.77
CA LYS A 5 -16.55 2.38 -4.48
C LYS A 5 -15.74 1.82 -5.65
N ILE A 6 -16.14 2.09 -6.89
CA ILE A 6 -15.41 1.67 -8.09
C ILE A 6 -14.04 2.37 -8.15
N PHE A 7 -13.98 3.69 -7.94
CA PHE A 7 -12.70 4.42 -7.92
C PHE A 7 -11.72 3.89 -6.87
N PHE A 8 -12.22 3.56 -5.68
CA PHE A 8 -11.40 2.92 -4.64
C PHE A 8 -10.82 1.59 -5.13
N TRP A 9 -11.67 0.66 -5.57
CA TRP A 9 -11.23 -0.67 -5.98
C TRP A 9 -10.31 -0.64 -7.20
N VAL A 10 -10.56 0.25 -8.16
CA VAL A 10 -9.67 0.45 -9.31
C VAL A 10 -8.29 0.92 -8.85
N ALA A 11 -8.23 1.96 -8.00
CA ALA A 11 -6.96 2.45 -7.46
C ALA A 11 -6.22 1.40 -6.63
N THR A 12 -6.95 0.67 -5.76
CA THR A 12 -6.38 -0.40 -4.93
C THR A 12 -5.86 -1.56 -5.77
N VAL A 13 -6.59 -2.00 -6.81
CA VAL A 13 -6.12 -3.08 -7.72
C VAL A 13 -4.87 -2.64 -8.48
N ILE A 14 -4.80 -1.40 -8.96
CA ILE A 14 -3.60 -0.87 -9.61
C ILE A 14 -2.42 -0.88 -8.65
N LEU A 15 -2.60 -0.46 -7.40
CA LEU A 15 -1.55 -0.51 -6.37
C LEU A 15 -1.15 -1.96 -6.05
N ILE A 16 -2.11 -2.89 -5.97
CA ILE A 16 -1.82 -4.30 -5.73
C ILE A 16 -0.97 -4.88 -6.84
N LEU A 17 -1.33 -4.61 -8.09
CA LEU A 17 -0.59 -5.10 -9.25
C LEU A 17 0.81 -4.49 -9.28
N TRP A 18 0.91 -3.17 -9.14
CA TRP A 18 2.18 -2.46 -9.35
C TRP A 18 3.13 -2.50 -8.16
N GLU A 19 2.64 -2.21 -6.95
CA GLU A 19 3.48 -2.15 -5.76
C GLU A 19 3.60 -3.52 -5.07
N GLY A 20 2.65 -4.44 -5.28
CA GLY A 20 2.65 -5.75 -4.63
C GLY A 20 3.11 -6.88 -5.55
N ILE A 21 2.33 -7.16 -6.59
CA ILE A 21 2.50 -8.35 -7.44
C ILE A 21 3.72 -8.23 -8.33
N MET A 22 3.95 -7.09 -8.99
CA MET A 22 5.10 -6.91 -9.89
C MET A 22 6.44 -7.13 -9.16
N PRO A 23 6.73 -6.49 -8.00
CA PRO A 23 8.00 -6.71 -7.31
C PRO A 23 8.11 -8.11 -6.70
N ALA A 24 7.00 -8.69 -6.23
CA ALA A 24 6.97 -10.08 -5.75
C ALA A 24 7.24 -11.08 -6.89
N ALA A 25 6.67 -10.85 -8.08
CA ALA A 25 6.89 -11.67 -9.25
C ALA A 25 8.34 -11.57 -9.74
N THR A 26 8.93 -10.37 -9.76
CA THR A 26 10.36 -10.20 -10.07
C THR A 26 11.23 -11.02 -9.12
N LEU A 27 10.90 -11.04 -7.83
CA LEU A 27 11.64 -11.83 -6.84
C LEU A 27 11.64 -13.35 -7.12
N VAL A 28 10.54 -13.87 -7.66
CA VAL A 28 10.37 -15.32 -7.90
C VAL A 28 10.79 -15.74 -9.30
N PHE A 29 10.42 -14.96 -10.32
CA PHE A 29 10.56 -15.35 -11.73
C PHE A 29 11.76 -14.70 -12.43
N ALA A 30 12.29 -13.60 -11.89
CA ALA A 30 13.32 -12.80 -12.53
C ALA A 30 14.29 -12.19 -11.47
N PRO A 31 14.90 -13.02 -10.60
CA PRO A 31 15.68 -12.55 -9.45
C PRO A 31 16.85 -11.63 -9.85
N GLU A 32 17.40 -11.79 -11.05
CA GLU A 32 18.46 -10.96 -11.61
C GLU A 32 18.04 -9.49 -11.83
N TYR A 33 16.73 -9.21 -11.95
CA TYR A 33 16.20 -7.85 -12.13
C TYR A 33 15.70 -7.21 -10.83
N VAL A 34 15.72 -7.92 -9.70
CA VAL A 34 15.21 -7.43 -8.41
C VAL A 34 15.88 -6.12 -7.99
N ASN A 35 17.18 -6.01 -8.23
CA ASN A 35 17.97 -4.85 -7.83
C ASN A 35 18.13 -3.84 -8.97
N ALA A 36 17.57 -4.07 -10.15
CA ALA A 36 17.85 -3.22 -11.33
C ALA A 36 17.50 -1.76 -11.08
N GLY A 37 16.34 -1.48 -10.47
CA GLY A 37 15.91 -0.11 -10.16
C GLY A 37 16.68 0.53 -8.99
N THR A 38 17.02 -0.23 -7.95
CA THR A 38 17.69 0.31 -6.76
C THR A 38 19.20 0.42 -6.93
N LYS A 39 19.81 -0.48 -7.71
CA LYS A 39 21.25 -0.51 -7.97
C LYS A 39 21.68 0.64 -8.87
N ALA A 40 20.86 1.00 -9.86
CA ALA A 40 21.06 2.21 -10.66
C ALA A 40 21.09 3.48 -9.79
N LEU A 41 20.35 3.48 -8.68
CA LEU A 41 20.31 4.55 -7.69
C LEU A 41 21.43 4.48 -6.63
N GLY A 42 22.33 3.48 -6.70
CA GLY A 42 23.42 3.30 -5.76
C GLY A 42 23.05 2.64 -4.43
N TYR A 43 21.84 2.05 -4.31
CA TYR A 43 21.44 1.33 -3.10
C TYR A 43 22.06 -0.06 -3.01
N PRO A 44 22.36 -0.54 -1.78
CA PRO A 44 22.85 -1.90 -1.56
C PRO A 44 21.74 -2.94 -1.81
N ASP A 45 22.13 -4.16 -2.15
CA ASP A 45 21.20 -5.22 -2.57
C ASP A 45 20.13 -5.54 -1.51
N TYR A 46 20.49 -5.56 -0.22
CA TYR A 46 19.54 -5.84 0.87
C TYR A 46 18.38 -4.84 0.93
N PHE A 47 18.59 -3.60 0.45
CA PHE A 47 17.58 -2.56 0.45
C PHE A 47 16.43 -2.92 -0.50
N ALA A 48 16.73 -3.48 -1.68
CA ALA A 48 15.73 -3.90 -2.64
C ALA A 48 14.81 -4.98 -2.06
N TYR A 49 15.38 -6.02 -1.47
CA TYR A 49 14.63 -7.11 -0.83
C TYR A 49 13.75 -6.60 0.32
N SER A 50 14.32 -5.76 1.18
CA SER A 50 13.60 -5.16 2.32
C SER A 50 12.43 -4.30 1.84
N LEU A 51 12.65 -3.50 0.79
CA LEU A 51 11.65 -2.64 0.18
C LEU A 51 10.51 -3.45 -0.44
N ILE A 52 10.79 -4.56 -1.14
CA ILE A 52 9.77 -5.45 -1.70
C ILE A 52 8.91 -6.06 -0.60
N ILE A 53 9.51 -6.58 0.47
CA ILE A 53 8.77 -7.17 1.60
C ILE A 53 7.84 -6.12 2.22
N CYS A 54 8.35 -4.92 2.51
CA CYS A 54 7.56 -3.82 3.06
C CYS A 54 6.39 -3.42 2.15
N LYS A 55 6.61 -3.37 0.83
CA LYS A 55 5.55 -3.05 -0.14
C LYS A 55 4.45 -4.10 -0.15
N ILE A 56 4.81 -5.39 -0.17
CA ILE A 56 3.83 -6.50 -0.13
C ILE A 56 2.99 -6.42 1.14
N LEU A 57 3.62 -6.18 2.30
CA LEU A 57 2.92 -6.01 3.58
C LEU A 57 1.97 -4.81 3.56
N GLY A 58 2.43 -3.65 3.06
CA GLY A 58 1.62 -2.44 2.97
C GLY A 58 0.40 -2.61 2.06
N VAL A 59 0.61 -3.15 0.85
CA VAL A 59 -0.45 -3.44 -0.12
C VAL A 59 -1.46 -4.44 0.43
N THR A 60 -0.98 -5.50 1.08
CA THR A 60 -1.86 -6.53 1.70
C THR A 60 -2.69 -5.90 2.81
N ALA A 61 -2.09 -5.05 3.65
CA ALA A 61 -2.79 -4.37 4.73
C ALA A 61 -3.91 -3.43 4.21
N ILE A 62 -3.71 -2.76 3.08
CA ILE A 62 -4.71 -1.90 2.45
C ILE A 62 -5.86 -2.70 1.82
N SER A 63 -5.56 -3.83 1.20
CA SER A 63 -6.52 -4.69 0.50
C SER A 63 -7.49 -5.38 1.48
N VAL A 64 -6.96 -5.90 2.60
CA VAL A 64 -7.73 -6.74 3.52
C VAL A 64 -8.67 -5.90 4.38
N ASN A 65 -9.98 -6.07 4.18
CA ASN A 65 -11.02 -5.39 4.96
C ASN A 65 -10.94 -5.72 6.47
N LYS A 66 -10.47 -6.93 6.81
CA LYS A 66 -10.26 -7.38 8.20
C LYS A 66 -9.07 -6.71 8.90
N VAL A 67 -8.30 -5.81 8.31
CA VAL A 67 -7.19 -5.14 9.00
C VAL A 67 -7.71 -3.95 9.84
N PRO A 68 -7.23 -3.74 11.09
CA PRO A 68 -7.61 -2.58 11.91
C PRO A 68 -7.30 -1.26 11.19
N ASP A 69 -8.17 -0.26 11.35
CA ASP A 69 -8.03 1.01 10.62
C ASP A 69 -6.70 1.72 10.93
N LYS A 70 -6.19 1.63 12.16
CA LYS A 70 -4.85 2.16 12.52
C LYS A 70 -3.71 1.52 11.72
N LEU A 71 -3.77 0.21 11.45
CA LEU A 71 -2.72 -0.47 10.69
C LEU A 71 -2.81 -0.13 9.20
N LYS A 72 -4.03 0.12 8.69
CA LYS A 72 -4.23 0.65 7.34
C LYS A 72 -3.59 2.03 7.19
N GLU A 73 -3.75 2.92 8.18
CA GLU A 73 -3.07 4.23 8.19
C GLU A 73 -1.56 4.08 8.06
N TRP A 74 -0.96 3.16 8.83
CA TRP A 74 0.47 2.92 8.78
C TRP A 74 0.92 2.37 7.43
N ALA A 75 0.13 1.48 6.82
CA ALA A 75 0.39 0.98 5.48
C ALA A 75 0.34 2.08 4.41
N TYR A 76 -0.67 2.97 4.49
CA TYR A 76 -0.75 4.14 3.61
C TYR A 76 0.42 5.09 3.80
N ALA A 77 0.81 5.38 5.05
CA ALA A 77 1.96 6.23 5.35
C ALA A 77 3.28 5.62 4.85
N GLY A 78 3.48 4.32 5.08
CA GLY A 78 4.67 3.59 4.64
C GLY A 78 4.83 3.60 3.11
N LEU A 79 3.76 3.33 2.36
CA LEU A 79 3.77 3.41 0.90
C LEU A 79 3.97 4.85 0.40
N ALA A 80 3.38 5.84 1.08
CA ALA A 80 3.58 7.24 0.72
C ALA A 80 5.04 7.66 0.89
N PHE A 81 5.66 7.34 2.03
CA PHE A 81 7.09 7.62 2.25
C PHE A 81 7.98 6.88 1.26
N ASN A 82 7.66 5.62 0.92
CA ASN A 82 8.38 4.88 -0.09
C ASN A 82 8.39 5.61 -1.45
N LEU A 83 7.22 6.06 -1.91
CA LEU A 83 7.07 6.77 -3.18
C LEU A 83 7.73 8.16 -3.16
N ILE A 84 7.65 8.88 -2.03
CA ILE A 84 8.35 10.16 -1.86
C ILE A 84 9.87 9.96 -1.89
N PHE A 85 10.39 8.95 -1.21
CA PHE A 85 11.82 8.65 -1.25
C PHE A 85 12.27 8.20 -2.63
N ALA A 86 11.48 7.37 -3.33
CA ALA A 86 11.78 7.02 -4.72
C ALA A 86 11.86 8.25 -5.63
N LEU A 87 10.93 9.20 -5.48
CA LEU A 87 10.97 10.48 -6.20
C LEU A 87 12.25 11.27 -5.88
N ILE A 88 12.62 11.38 -4.60
CA ILE A 88 13.85 12.08 -4.18
C ILE A 88 15.09 11.38 -4.73
N SER A 89 15.16 10.05 -4.68
CA SER A 89 16.30 9.28 -5.21
C SER A 89 16.48 9.51 -6.71
N HIS A 90 15.40 9.43 -7.50
CA HIS A 90 15.47 9.72 -8.94
C HIS A 90 15.80 11.19 -9.22
N ALA A 91 15.32 12.13 -8.39
CA ALA A 91 15.66 13.55 -8.52
C ALA A 91 17.15 13.83 -8.23
N CYS A 92 17.74 13.14 -7.26
CA CYS A 92 19.13 13.33 -6.87
C CYS A 92 20.13 12.57 -7.75
N VAL A 93 19.79 11.37 -8.21
CA VAL A 93 20.73 10.48 -8.93
C VAL A 93 20.53 10.56 -10.44
N ASP A 94 19.31 10.28 -10.92
CA ASP A 94 19.07 10.18 -12.36
C ASP A 94 18.83 11.54 -13.03
N GLN A 95 18.27 12.51 -12.28
CA GLN A 95 17.88 13.85 -12.76
C GLN A 95 16.98 13.84 -14.00
N LYS A 96 16.31 12.71 -14.28
CA LYS A 96 15.44 12.51 -15.44
C LYS A 96 13.97 12.64 -15.02
N PRO A 97 13.19 13.52 -15.67
CA PRO A 97 11.78 13.74 -15.31
C PRO A 97 10.92 12.49 -15.54
N GLU A 98 11.30 11.63 -16.48
CA GLU A 98 10.58 10.38 -16.80
C GLU A 98 10.52 9.42 -15.61
N TYR A 99 11.64 9.24 -14.91
CA TYR A 99 11.71 8.36 -13.73
C TYR A 99 11.09 8.98 -12.48
N MET A 100 11.02 10.31 -12.42
CA MET A 100 10.34 11.05 -11.35
C MET A 100 8.81 11.02 -11.51
N LEU A 101 8.31 10.98 -12.74
CA LEU A 101 6.87 10.98 -13.02
C LEU A 101 6.20 9.72 -12.45
N MET A 102 6.85 8.57 -12.56
CA MET A 102 6.26 7.31 -12.11
C MET A 102 5.89 7.27 -10.62
N PRO A 103 6.83 7.49 -9.67
CA PRO A 103 6.49 7.51 -8.26
C PRO A 103 5.46 8.60 -7.92
N LEU A 104 5.45 9.72 -8.64
CA LEU A 104 4.46 10.78 -8.46
C LEU A 104 3.04 10.34 -8.87
N VAL A 105 2.89 9.62 -9.99
CA VAL A 105 1.61 9.09 -10.46
C VAL A 105 1.07 8.07 -9.45
N PHE A 106 1.89 7.12 -9.01
CA PHE A 106 1.48 6.13 -8.02
C PHE A 106 1.16 6.75 -6.65
N LEU A 107 1.86 7.84 -6.27
CA LEU A 107 1.52 8.60 -5.08
C LEU A 107 0.14 9.27 -5.21
N GLY A 108 -0.18 9.80 -6.39
CA GLY A 108 -1.52 10.30 -6.73
C GLY A 108 -2.60 9.23 -6.58
N ILE A 109 -2.36 8.03 -7.13
CA ILE A 109 -3.28 6.89 -7.04
C ILE A 109 -3.46 6.46 -5.56
N LEU A 110 -2.37 6.43 -4.79
CA LEU A 110 -2.40 6.13 -3.35
C LEU A 110 -3.26 7.15 -2.59
N MET A 111 -3.10 8.45 -2.87
CA MET A 111 -3.92 9.50 -2.27
C MET A 111 -5.41 9.38 -2.63
N ILE A 112 -5.73 9.00 -3.88
CA ILE A 112 -7.11 8.73 -4.31
C ILE A 112 -7.68 7.53 -3.55
N SER A 113 -6.91 6.43 -3.47
CA SER A 113 -7.28 5.23 -2.71
C SER A 113 -7.55 5.57 -1.24
N TYR A 114 -6.68 6.37 -0.64
CA TYR A 114 -6.83 6.85 0.73
C TYR A 114 -8.11 7.66 0.93
N ARG A 115 -8.39 8.61 0.03
CA ARG A 115 -9.59 9.46 0.10
C ARG A 115 -10.88 8.66 0.06
N PHE A 116 -10.91 7.58 -0.72
CA PHE A 116 -12.07 6.71 -0.85
C PHE A 116 -12.04 5.47 0.06
N ARG A 117 -11.07 5.36 0.99
CA ARG A 117 -10.89 4.19 1.87
C ARG A 117 -12.11 3.85 2.73
N LYS A 118 -13.01 4.80 2.98
CA LYS A 118 -14.21 4.61 3.82
C LYS A 118 -15.11 3.46 3.33
N TRP A 119 -14.97 3.07 2.06
CA TRP A 119 -15.67 1.92 1.48
C TRP A 119 -15.06 0.56 1.85
N ASN A 120 -13.87 0.56 2.48
CA ASN A 120 -13.13 -0.60 2.94
C ASN A 120 -12.77 -0.53 4.44
N SER A 121 -13.46 0.30 5.24
CA SER A 121 -13.35 0.26 6.71
C SER A 121 -14.19 -0.87 7.28
N ARG A 122 -13.71 -1.50 8.36
CA ARG A 122 -14.52 -2.45 9.12
C ARG A 122 -15.76 -1.72 9.61
N LYS A 123 -16.95 -2.30 9.40
CA LYS A 123 -18.12 -1.90 10.18
C LYS A 123 -17.93 -2.47 11.57
N VAL A 124 -17.60 -1.63 12.55
CA VAL A 124 -17.63 -2.02 13.95
C VAL A 124 -19.10 -2.14 14.32
N SER A 125 -19.63 -3.36 14.38
CA SER A 125 -20.90 -3.61 15.05
C SER A 125 -20.63 -3.51 16.54
N PHE A 126 -21.10 -2.44 17.17
CA PHE A 126 -21.27 -2.45 18.61
C PHE A 126 -22.38 -3.48 18.88
N THR A 127 -21.99 -4.67 19.31
CA THR A 127 -22.92 -5.50 20.08
C THR A 127 -23.10 -4.74 21.39
N GLU A 128 -24.22 -4.02 21.53
CA GLU A 128 -24.67 -3.62 22.86
C GLU A 128 -24.76 -4.90 23.68
N ALA A 129 -23.85 -5.06 24.64
CA ALA A 129 -24.02 -6.08 25.66
C ALA A 129 -25.29 -5.69 26.42
N ASP A 130 -26.36 -6.49 26.25
CA ASP A 130 -27.63 -6.29 26.93
C ASP A 130 -27.37 -6.33 28.45
N PRO A 131 -27.50 -5.21 29.17
CA PRO A 131 -27.24 -5.16 30.60
C PRO A 131 -28.23 -5.99 31.43
N TYR A 132 -29.27 -6.57 30.81
CA TYR A 132 -30.30 -7.36 31.49
C TYR A 132 -30.11 -8.88 31.35
N SER A 133 -29.09 -9.38 30.64
CA SER A 133 -28.90 -10.83 30.45
C SER A 133 -28.39 -11.59 31.68
N GLU A 134 -27.90 -10.90 32.72
CA GLU A 134 -27.43 -11.54 33.96
C GLU A 134 -28.49 -11.59 35.08
N VAL A 135 -29.65 -10.95 34.91
CA VAL A 135 -30.67 -10.86 35.99
C VAL A 135 -31.67 -12.03 35.95
N SER A 136 -31.58 -12.94 34.97
CA SER A 136 -32.54 -14.04 34.77
C SER A 136 -32.04 -15.43 35.19
N VAL A 137 -30.97 -15.54 35.96
CA VAL A 137 -30.54 -16.83 36.55
C VAL A 137 -30.61 -16.73 38.07
N ILE A 138 -31.78 -17.17 38.56
CA ILE A 138 -32.12 -17.78 39.85
C ILE A 138 -30.94 -17.95 40.82
#